data_AF-A0A2E3EDM6-F1
#
_entry.id   AF-A0A2E3EDM6-F1
#
_cell.length_a   1.000
_cell.length_b   1.000
_cell.length_c   1.000
_cell.angle_alpha   90.00
_cell.angle_beta   90.00
_cell.angle_gamma   90.00
#
_symmetry.space_group_name_H-M   'P 1'
#
loop_
_entity.id
_entity.type
_entity.pdbx_description
1 polymer ?
#
loop_
_entity_poly.entity_id
_entity_poly.type
_entity_poly.pdbx_seq_one_letter_code
_entity_poly.pdbx_strand_id
1 'polypeptide(L)'
;MKSLNAFVLSFILIVTLGISAGAEGPLELDNVTGHYKDLSYEKISDEKLSWQARAKLFGGETVHYLELNEDQRTAKEGELKELLRRISVAELMLTGKQEHNLSDRVESAIRSWLDEQITKIPESYEGGDAGKLRQSAVGFFRAFEILGNKKYLEAGLTCADRILKKQFPRGHWAYGNKGNDMMRVQDGFVTRPFWIMLYAYKLSEEKKYFESARRAADVLLSAQSEAGGWPDQWLFPGGSTPSSGVRNGSISFNDGATNASFQIMIMMYHLTKDRKYVARLGKLGPWLAKANLGEGDVVGWGQQYHGDGRPTRARQYEIELPYTRVTAWHVGPLLTWLYLMDGDEANIELLKGAYATLERIRQKDLEPDNMADWAAIHEVWMDAPSYPRLKYLPGLPDAFLPDGSNWGCVQIAYKMIPYWPVTPEQRSKYGQFMHSHRPGVSEMAKLARAYKTPPGRNNVYLYSHTSSKVTNAILGVRRALLEYKKGGREAMLKYHSYPTKFSPDQYLQARIDAAKRVLDYRRRSLAVDWGDQPFSNGISAWKDFGWVNRKETWYARDVAFRTSGPWSGTVWYQWQLVYDKKLALGKIDPDAAARGGRGLANAANHLDSWDVLGSWRMACHEVEDYFDVPIKTK
;
A
#
# COMPACT_ATOMS: atom_id res chain seq x y z
N MET A 1 -68.91 -26.34 -42.87
CA MET A 1 -68.52 -25.99 -41.48
C MET A 1 -67.00 -25.94 -41.43
N LYS A 2 -66.45 -24.81 -40.98
CA LYS A 2 -65.02 -24.48 -41.01
C LYS A 2 -64.23 -25.25 -39.94
N SER A 3 -63.05 -25.75 -40.33
CA SER A 3 -61.77 -25.96 -39.61
C SER A 3 -61.79 -26.48 -38.15
N LEU A 4 -60.83 -27.29 -37.68
CA LEU A 4 -59.40 -27.03 -37.66
C LEU A 4 -58.67 -28.27 -37.11
N ASN A 5 -57.49 -28.58 -37.67
CA ASN A 5 -56.57 -29.62 -37.19
C ASN A 5 -55.96 -29.25 -35.83
N ALA A 6 -55.87 -30.22 -34.92
CA ALA A 6 -55.12 -30.10 -33.67
C ALA A 6 -53.67 -30.57 -33.88
N PHE A 7 -52.73 -29.63 -33.87
CA PHE A 7 -51.30 -29.88 -33.71
C PHE A 7 -50.91 -29.41 -32.30
N VAL A 8 -50.41 -30.33 -31.48
CA VAL A 8 -49.92 -30.04 -30.13
C VAL A 8 -48.53 -29.42 -30.25
N LEU A 9 -48.42 -28.13 -29.95
CA LEU A 9 -47.16 -27.39 -29.82
C LEU A 9 -46.80 -27.29 -28.34
N SER A 10 -45.74 -28.00 -27.93
CA SER A 10 -45.11 -27.85 -26.62
C SER A 10 -44.42 -26.48 -26.54
N PHE A 11 -44.95 -25.59 -25.72
CA PHE A 11 -44.30 -24.32 -25.37
C PHE A 11 -43.20 -24.59 -24.34
N ILE A 12 -41.93 -24.44 -24.77
CA ILE A 12 -40.80 -24.28 -23.86
C ILE A 12 -40.89 -22.89 -23.26
N LEU A 13 -41.20 -22.82 -21.97
CA LEU A 13 -41.15 -21.60 -21.18
C LEU A 13 -39.67 -21.24 -20.95
N ILE A 14 -39.08 -20.46 -21.86
CA ILE A 14 -37.80 -19.80 -21.61
C ILE A 14 -38.09 -18.70 -20.59
N VAL A 15 -37.83 -18.99 -19.32
CA VAL A 15 -37.66 -17.96 -18.30
C VAL A 15 -36.39 -17.21 -18.65
N THR A 16 -36.54 -16.13 -19.41
CA THR A 16 -35.51 -15.09 -19.49
C THR A 16 -35.41 -14.46 -18.10
N LEU A 17 -34.51 -14.99 -17.27
CA LEU A 17 -33.98 -14.24 -16.14
C LEU A 17 -33.41 -12.95 -16.73
N GLY A 18 -34.14 -11.86 -16.55
CA GLY A 18 -33.69 -10.53 -16.90
C GLY A 18 -32.42 -10.24 -16.13
N ILE A 19 -31.28 -10.44 -16.79
CA ILE A 19 -30.04 -9.79 -16.41
C ILE A 19 -30.34 -8.30 -16.59
N SER A 20 -30.58 -7.62 -15.47
CA SER A 20 -30.52 -6.17 -15.42
C SER A 20 -29.21 -5.76 -16.08
N ALA A 21 -29.30 -5.10 -17.24
CA ALA A 21 -28.21 -4.32 -17.79
C ALA A 21 -27.91 -3.21 -16.78
N GLY A 22 -27.03 -3.52 -15.82
CA GLY A 22 -26.66 -2.68 -14.69
C GLY A 22 -25.78 -1.50 -15.07
N ALA A 23 -26.23 -0.68 -16.03
CA ALA A 23 -25.71 0.61 -16.44
C ALA A 23 -24.18 0.69 -16.68
N GLU A 24 -23.81 0.40 -17.93
CA GLU A 24 -22.59 0.88 -18.59
C GLU A 24 -22.66 2.41 -18.73
N GLY A 25 -22.16 3.11 -17.71
CA GLY A 25 -22.05 4.57 -17.71
C GLY A 25 -20.77 5.00 -16.98
N PRO A 26 -20.15 6.12 -17.36
CA PRO A 26 -18.96 6.62 -16.68
C PRO A 26 -19.26 6.93 -15.21
N LEU A 27 -18.24 6.80 -14.35
CA LEU A 27 -18.36 7.19 -12.94
C LEU A 27 -18.80 8.65 -12.81
N GLU A 28 -19.89 8.88 -12.07
CA GLU A 28 -20.44 10.22 -11.86
C GLU A 28 -19.82 10.89 -10.63
N LEU A 29 -19.11 12.00 -10.86
CA LEU A 29 -18.63 12.88 -9.80
C LEU A 29 -19.73 13.90 -9.45
N ASP A 30 -20.11 13.98 -8.18
CA ASP A 30 -20.89 15.09 -7.67
C ASP A 30 -19.96 16.29 -7.44
N ASN A 31 -20.12 17.34 -8.26
CA ASN A 31 -19.29 18.54 -8.20
C ASN A 31 -19.52 19.40 -6.94
N VAL A 32 -20.66 19.22 -6.25
CA VAL A 32 -20.96 19.93 -5.01
C VAL A 32 -20.21 19.29 -3.85
N THR A 33 -20.27 17.97 -3.74
CA THR A 33 -19.63 17.23 -2.64
C THR A 33 -18.16 16.90 -2.93
N GLY A 34 -17.76 16.86 -4.20
CA GLY A 34 -16.44 16.40 -4.63
C GLY A 34 -16.25 14.88 -4.52
N HIS A 35 -17.33 14.13 -4.37
CA HIS A 35 -17.33 12.67 -4.22
C HIS A 35 -18.02 11.98 -5.40
N TYR A 36 -17.55 10.79 -5.75
CA TYR A 36 -18.26 9.93 -6.69
C TYR A 36 -19.56 9.43 -6.06
N LYS A 37 -20.66 9.46 -6.81
CA LYS A 37 -21.98 9.08 -6.31
C LYS A 37 -22.01 7.60 -5.91
N ASP A 38 -21.50 6.73 -6.79
CA ASP A 38 -21.48 5.29 -6.59
C ASP A 38 -20.12 4.73 -6.99
N LEU A 39 -19.50 3.98 -6.08
CA LEU A 39 -18.25 3.26 -6.29
C LEU A 39 -18.42 1.76 -6.01
N SER A 40 -19.66 1.23 -6.04
CA SER A 40 -19.93 -0.21 -5.98
C SER A 40 -19.18 -0.99 -7.06
N TYR A 41 -18.97 -2.29 -6.85
CA TYR A 41 -18.26 -3.15 -7.79
C TYR A 41 -18.91 -3.14 -9.19
N GLU A 42 -20.22 -3.06 -9.22
CA GLU A 42 -21.05 -2.98 -10.42
C GLU A 42 -20.78 -1.68 -11.19
N LYS A 43 -20.40 -0.60 -10.51
CA LYS A 43 -20.13 0.72 -11.11
C LYS A 43 -18.66 1.06 -11.33
N ILE A 44 -17.71 0.47 -10.60
CA ILE A 44 -16.30 0.80 -10.81
C ILE A 44 -15.91 0.58 -12.28
N SER A 45 -15.27 1.60 -12.86
CA SER A 45 -14.78 1.63 -14.23
C SER A 45 -13.70 2.71 -14.34
N ASP A 46 -12.76 2.53 -15.27
CA ASP A 46 -11.77 3.55 -15.63
C ASP A 46 -12.06 4.23 -16.98
N GLU A 47 -13.21 3.92 -17.58
CA GLU A 47 -13.69 4.54 -18.81
C GLU A 47 -13.86 6.04 -18.65
N LYS A 48 -13.35 6.80 -19.63
CA LYS A 48 -13.44 8.27 -19.72
C LYS A 48 -12.84 9.02 -18.53
N LEU A 49 -12.16 8.33 -17.60
CA LEU A 49 -11.43 8.97 -16.52
C LEU A 49 -10.13 9.60 -17.04
N SER A 50 -9.83 10.80 -16.57
CA SER A 50 -8.50 11.38 -16.72
C SER A 50 -7.46 10.53 -15.97
N TRP A 51 -6.20 10.62 -16.35
CA TRP A 51 -5.14 9.88 -15.67
C TRP A 51 -5.07 10.23 -14.17
N GLN A 52 -5.34 11.49 -13.79
CA GLN A 52 -5.38 11.92 -12.39
C GLN A 52 -6.52 11.26 -11.62
N ALA A 53 -7.69 11.13 -12.25
CA ALA A 53 -8.82 10.44 -11.64
C ALA A 53 -8.54 8.94 -11.46
N ARG A 54 -7.93 8.29 -12.46
CA ARG A 54 -7.49 6.89 -12.35
C ARG A 54 -6.48 6.70 -11.21
N ALA A 55 -5.44 7.53 -11.16
CA ALA A 55 -4.44 7.47 -10.09
C ALA A 55 -5.05 7.66 -8.69
N LYS A 56 -6.05 8.55 -8.56
CA LYS A 56 -6.75 8.82 -7.29
C LYS A 56 -7.73 7.72 -6.88
N LEU A 57 -8.25 6.92 -7.81
CA LEU A 57 -9.24 5.88 -7.52
C LEU A 57 -8.63 4.47 -7.44
N PHE A 58 -7.59 4.22 -8.22
CA PHE A 58 -7.04 2.89 -8.48
C PHE A 58 -5.52 2.82 -8.31
N GLY A 59 -4.85 3.90 -7.88
CA GLY A 59 -3.40 3.94 -7.73
C GLY A 59 -2.66 3.85 -9.08
N GLY A 60 -1.39 3.46 -9.02
CA GLY A 60 -0.47 3.45 -10.16
C GLY A 60 -0.76 2.40 -11.23
N GLU A 61 -0.25 2.65 -12.43
CA GLU A 61 -0.46 1.86 -13.64
C GLU A 61 0.72 0.92 -13.95
N THR A 62 0.44 -0.17 -14.69
CA THR A 62 1.45 -1.08 -15.27
C THR A 62 1.55 -0.87 -16.76
N VAL A 63 2.71 -0.37 -17.20
CA VAL A 63 2.97 -0.11 -18.61
C VAL A 63 3.70 -1.30 -19.24
N HIS A 64 2.96 -2.15 -19.94
CA HIS A 64 3.52 -3.26 -20.72
C HIS A 64 3.94 -2.79 -22.11
N TYR A 65 5.23 -2.94 -22.42
CA TYR A 65 5.78 -2.60 -23.74
C TYR A 65 5.68 -3.80 -24.68
N LEU A 66 5.43 -3.52 -25.96
CA LEU A 66 5.22 -4.53 -26.99
C LEU A 66 6.47 -4.77 -27.82
N GLU A 67 6.58 -5.93 -28.47
CA GLU A 67 7.51 -6.11 -29.58
C GLU A 67 7.06 -5.27 -30.78
N LEU A 68 8.02 -4.76 -31.56
CA LEU A 68 7.76 -3.85 -32.67
C LEU A 68 8.10 -4.52 -34.00
N ASN A 69 7.31 -4.21 -35.03
CA ASN A 69 7.73 -4.47 -36.41
C ASN A 69 8.73 -3.40 -36.88
N GLU A 70 9.32 -3.59 -38.06
CA GLU A 70 10.39 -2.72 -38.57
C GLU A 70 9.96 -1.25 -38.73
N ASP A 71 8.76 -1.01 -39.26
CA ASP A 71 8.22 0.34 -39.45
C ASP A 71 7.96 1.03 -38.11
N GLN A 72 7.38 0.29 -37.16
CA GLN A 72 7.14 0.78 -35.80
C GLN A 72 8.45 1.08 -35.08
N ARG A 73 9.45 0.21 -35.20
CA ARG A 73 10.78 0.41 -34.60
C ARG A 73 11.42 1.67 -35.16
N THR A 74 11.47 1.81 -36.49
CA THR A 74 12.02 3.00 -37.17
C THR A 74 11.32 4.28 -36.71
N ALA A 75 9.99 4.25 -36.62
CA ALA A 75 9.21 5.39 -36.13
C ALA A 75 9.53 5.74 -34.66
N LYS A 76 9.68 4.71 -33.80
CA LYS A 76 10.00 4.89 -32.37
C LYS A 76 11.43 5.38 -32.15
N GLU A 77 12.39 4.93 -32.95
CA GLU A 77 13.76 5.47 -32.95
C GLU A 77 13.77 6.94 -33.36
N GLY A 78 12.99 7.31 -34.38
CA GLY A 78 12.76 8.71 -34.77
C GLY A 78 12.13 9.54 -33.64
N GLU A 79 11.07 9.02 -33.00
CA GLU A 79 10.42 9.65 -31.84
C GLU A 79 11.41 9.88 -30.71
N LEU A 80 12.20 8.86 -30.34
CA LEU A 80 13.20 8.97 -29.28
C LEU A 80 14.26 10.02 -29.64
N LYS A 81 14.79 10.00 -30.87
CA LYS A 81 15.78 10.96 -31.34
C LYS A 81 15.28 12.40 -31.20
N GLU A 82 14.03 12.66 -31.59
CA GLU A 82 13.42 13.98 -31.44
C GLU A 82 13.19 14.37 -29.97
N LEU A 83 12.73 13.45 -29.14
CA LEU A 83 12.56 13.70 -27.70
C LEU A 83 13.91 14.01 -27.04
N LEU A 84 14.97 13.29 -27.37
CA LEU A 84 16.33 13.56 -26.87
C LEU A 84 16.84 14.93 -27.32
N ARG A 85 16.58 15.33 -28.57
CA ARG A 85 16.90 16.68 -29.07
C ARG A 85 16.16 17.75 -28.27
N ARG A 86 14.87 17.55 -27.99
CA ARG A 86 14.05 18.45 -27.16
C ARG A 86 14.56 18.53 -25.73
N ILE A 87 15.02 17.42 -25.15
CA ILE A 87 15.65 17.42 -23.82
C ILE A 87 16.90 18.29 -23.85
N SER A 88 17.79 18.13 -24.84
CA SER A 88 18.99 18.95 -24.97
C SER A 88 18.69 20.44 -25.05
N VAL A 89 17.65 20.84 -25.79
CA VAL A 89 17.19 22.24 -25.83
C VAL A 89 16.64 22.67 -24.47
N ALA A 90 15.72 21.89 -23.88
CA ALA A 90 15.06 22.21 -22.62
C ALA A 90 16.04 22.37 -21.45
N GLU A 91 17.16 21.64 -21.47
CA GLU A 91 18.22 21.81 -20.48
C GLU A 91 18.91 23.19 -20.62
N LEU A 92 19.13 23.67 -21.85
CA LEU A 92 19.80 24.95 -22.13
C LEU A 92 18.88 26.17 -22.01
N MET A 93 17.55 26.01 -22.00
CA MET A 93 16.60 27.14 -22.09
C MET A 93 16.75 28.21 -21.01
N LEU A 94 17.29 27.89 -19.82
CA LEU A 94 17.39 28.85 -18.73
C LEU A 94 18.51 29.87 -18.93
N THR A 95 19.69 29.43 -19.39
CA THR A 95 20.88 30.31 -19.45
C THR A 95 21.81 30.05 -20.63
N GLY A 96 21.52 29.06 -21.47
CA GLY A 96 22.41 28.60 -22.56
C GLY A 96 23.67 27.87 -22.10
N LYS A 97 23.88 27.70 -20.79
CA LYS A 97 25.07 27.07 -20.20
C LYS A 97 24.74 25.71 -19.59
N GLN A 98 25.55 24.70 -19.88
CA GLN A 98 25.30 23.32 -19.47
C GLN A 98 25.35 23.14 -17.94
N GLU A 99 26.23 23.84 -17.26
CA GLU A 99 26.38 23.83 -15.80
C GLU A 99 25.15 24.40 -15.05
N HIS A 100 24.28 25.12 -15.76
CA HIS A 100 23.06 25.69 -15.19
C HIS A 100 21.81 24.86 -15.48
N ASN A 101 21.97 23.75 -16.22
CA ASN A 101 20.91 22.82 -16.57
C ASN A 101 20.27 22.22 -15.32
N LEU A 102 18.92 22.17 -15.29
CA LEU A 102 18.18 21.72 -14.12
C LEU A 102 18.60 20.32 -13.68
N SER A 103 18.66 19.37 -14.62
CA SER A 103 18.92 17.98 -14.27
C SER A 103 20.36 17.72 -13.80
N ASP A 104 21.34 18.44 -14.34
CA ASP A 104 22.75 18.32 -13.94
C ASP A 104 22.98 18.97 -12.57
N ARG A 105 22.32 20.11 -12.30
CA ARG A 105 22.29 20.74 -10.97
C ARG A 105 21.63 19.83 -9.93
N VAL A 106 20.50 19.23 -10.27
CA VAL A 106 19.79 18.29 -9.38
C VAL A 106 20.64 17.05 -9.11
N GLU A 107 21.23 16.43 -10.13
CA GLU A 107 22.13 15.29 -9.94
C GLU A 107 23.34 15.66 -9.07
N SER A 108 23.92 16.85 -9.28
CA SER A 108 25.03 17.35 -8.46
C SER A 108 24.63 17.56 -7.00
N ALA A 109 23.46 18.16 -6.75
CA ALA A 109 22.92 18.34 -5.40
C ALA A 109 22.68 17.00 -4.70
N ILE A 110 22.13 16.01 -5.42
CA ILE A 110 21.95 14.65 -4.89
C ILE A 110 23.31 14.04 -4.54
N ARG A 111 24.32 14.15 -5.42
CA ARG A 111 25.66 13.60 -5.18
C ARG A 111 26.35 14.24 -3.97
N SER A 112 26.35 15.57 -3.89
CA SER A 112 26.94 16.29 -2.75
C SER A 112 26.25 15.91 -1.44
N TRP A 113 24.92 15.82 -1.45
CA TRP A 113 24.17 15.37 -0.27
C TRP A 113 24.50 13.93 0.11
N LEU A 114 24.55 13.00 -0.85
CA LEU A 114 24.91 11.61 -0.60
C LEU A 114 26.31 11.48 0.01
N ASP A 115 27.28 12.25 -0.48
CA ASP A 115 28.65 12.26 0.02
C ASP A 115 28.73 12.72 1.47
N GLU A 116 27.94 13.73 1.83
CA GLU A 116 27.79 14.15 3.21
C GLU A 116 27.15 13.04 4.07
N GLN A 117 26.13 12.34 3.57
CA GLN A 117 25.47 11.26 4.32
C GLN A 117 26.40 10.07 4.59
N ILE A 118 27.41 9.80 3.75
CA ILE A 118 28.40 8.73 3.99
C ILE A 118 29.12 8.97 5.33
N THR A 119 29.44 10.22 5.64
CA THR A 119 30.11 10.60 6.89
C THR A 119 29.21 10.51 8.12
N LYS A 120 27.89 10.33 7.93
CA LYS A 120 26.86 10.34 8.99
C LYS A 120 26.23 8.98 9.22
N ILE A 121 26.78 7.90 8.65
CA ILE A 121 26.24 6.55 8.83
C ILE A 121 26.33 6.17 10.33
N PRO A 122 25.19 5.85 11.00
CA PRO A 122 25.21 5.56 12.43
C PRO A 122 26.04 4.32 12.78
N GLU A 123 26.86 4.38 13.84
CA GLU A 123 27.78 3.30 14.22
C GLU A 123 27.09 2.06 14.80
N SER A 124 25.92 2.24 15.43
CA SER A 124 25.20 1.17 16.12
C SER A 124 23.81 0.93 15.53
N TYR A 125 23.37 -0.33 15.53
CA TYR A 125 22.01 -0.71 15.15
C TYR A 125 21.12 -0.88 16.40
N GLU A 126 20.85 0.24 17.07
CA GLU A 126 20.05 0.31 18.31
C GLU A 126 19.17 1.58 18.31
N GLY A 127 18.09 1.58 19.11
CA GLY A 127 17.22 2.75 19.28
C GLY A 127 16.75 3.42 17.98
N GLY A 128 16.83 4.75 17.93
CA GLY A 128 16.47 5.53 16.73
C GLY A 128 17.42 5.32 15.54
N ASP A 129 18.67 4.94 15.80
CA ASP A 129 19.69 4.76 14.77
C ASP A 129 19.46 3.50 13.94
N ALA A 130 18.85 2.46 14.52
CA ALA A 130 18.37 1.30 13.76
C ALA A 130 17.38 1.70 12.65
N GLY A 131 16.55 2.73 12.88
CA GLY A 131 15.65 3.30 11.87
C GLY A 131 16.41 3.99 10.74
N LYS A 132 17.39 4.83 11.09
CA LYS A 132 18.22 5.58 10.13
C LYS A 132 19.10 4.65 9.29
N LEU A 133 19.78 3.69 9.91
CA LEU A 133 20.61 2.70 9.20
C LEU A 133 19.84 1.93 8.13
N ARG A 134 18.60 1.51 8.44
CA ARG A 134 17.75 0.83 7.47
C ARG A 134 17.43 1.71 6.27
N GLN A 135 17.13 2.99 6.51
CA GLN A 135 16.81 3.94 5.45
C GLN A 135 18.05 4.28 4.61
N SER A 136 19.19 4.49 5.26
CA SER A 136 20.47 4.76 4.60
C SER A 136 20.90 3.59 3.71
N ALA A 137 20.77 2.34 4.18
CA ALA A 137 21.10 1.17 3.36
C ALA A 137 20.34 1.16 2.02
N VAL A 138 19.01 1.28 2.08
CA VAL A 138 18.14 1.31 0.89
C VAL A 138 18.46 2.51 0.00
N GLY A 139 18.64 3.69 0.59
CA GLY A 139 18.94 4.91 -0.13
C GLY A 139 20.28 4.87 -0.87
N PHE A 140 21.32 4.32 -0.24
CA PHE A 140 22.64 4.15 -0.86
C PHE A 140 22.66 3.07 -1.94
N PHE A 141 22.00 1.93 -1.73
CA PHE A 141 21.84 0.92 -2.79
C PHE A 141 21.12 1.49 -4.00
N ARG A 142 20.07 2.29 -3.77
CA ARG A 142 19.40 2.97 -4.88
C ARG A 142 20.29 4.02 -5.55
N ALA A 143 21.06 4.77 -4.77
CA ALA A 143 22.04 5.71 -5.32
C ALA A 143 23.04 5.00 -6.24
N PHE A 144 23.53 3.82 -5.86
CA PHE A 144 24.42 3.01 -6.67
C PHE A 144 23.77 2.58 -7.99
N GLU A 145 22.58 1.99 -7.96
CA GLU A 145 21.87 1.55 -9.17
C GLU A 145 21.58 2.70 -10.16
N ILE A 146 21.40 3.93 -9.66
CA ILE A 146 21.07 5.10 -10.51
C ILE A 146 22.31 5.86 -10.96
N LEU A 147 23.29 6.05 -10.07
CA LEU A 147 24.43 6.95 -10.28
C LEU A 147 25.72 6.20 -10.65
N GLY A 148 25.75 4.87 -10.50
CA GLY A 148 26.84 3.98 -10.91
C GLY A 148 28.13 4.11 -10.10
N ASN A 149 28.15 4.89 -9.01
CA ASN A 149 29.38 5.12 -8.23
C ASN A 149 29.53 4.12 -7.08
N LYS A 150 30.63 3.36 -7.09
CA LYS A 150 30.93 2.30 -6.11
C LYS A 150 30.96 2.77 -4.65
N LYS A 151 31.31 4.03 -4.37
CA LYS A 151 31.30 4.57 -3.00
C LYS A 151 29.91 4.47 -2.33
N TYR A 152 28.84 4.56 -3.12
CA TYR A 152 27.48 4.40 -2.61
C TYR A 152 27.15 2.94 -2.33
N LEU A 153 27.65 2.00 -3.14
CA LEU A 153 27.54 0.57 -2.83
C LEU A 153 28.26 0.26 -1.51
N GLU A 154 29.49 0.72 -1.34
CA GLU A 154 30.29 0.54 -0.12
C GLU A 154 29.61 1.13 1.12
N ALA A 155 29.01 2.32 1.00
CA ALA A 155 28.24 2.95 2.07
C ALA A 155 26.97 2.12 2.44
N GLY A 156 26.26 1.60 1.44
CA GLY A 156 25.12 0.70 1.64
C GLY A 156 25.53 -0.60 2.32
N LEU A 157 26.64 -1.22 1.90
CA LEU A 157 27.18 -2.44 2.50
C LEU A 157 27.67 -2.19 3.93
N THR A 158 28.26 -1.03 4.21
CA THR A 158 28.60 -0.61 5.59
C THR A 158 27.36 -0.59 6.48
N CYS A 159 26.24 -0.08 5.98
CA CYS A 159 24.98 -0.11 6.71
C CYS A 159 24.48 -1.56 6.93
N ALA A 160 24.52 -2.38 5.88
CA ALA A 160 24.10 -3.78 5.92
C ALA A 160 24.94 -4.61 6.90
N ASP A 161 26.27 -4.45 6.92
CA ASP A 161 27.17 -5.13 7.85
C ASP A 161 26.89 -4.75 9.31
N ARG A 162 26.58 -3.48 9.59
CA ARG A 162 26.19 -3.03 10.94
C ARG A 162 24.85 -3.65 11.38
N ILE A 163 23.89 -3.79 10.46
CA ILE A 163 22.61 -4.47 10.72
C ILE A 163 22.87 -5.98 10.95
N LEU A 164 23.66 -6.61 10.09
CA LEU A 164 24.01 -8.04 10.16
C LEU A 164 24.68 -8.40 11.49
N LYS A 165 25.64 -7.57 11.94
CA LYS A 165 26.36 -7.77 13.21
C LYS A 165 25.45 -7.85 14.43
N LYS A 166 24.24 -7.27 14.36
CA LYS A 166 23.24 -7.30 15.45
C LYS A 166 22.16 -8.36 15.25
N GLN A 167 22.23 -9.19 14.22
CA GLN A 167 21.33 -10.34 14.08
C GLN A 167 21.70 -11.39 15.13
N PHE A 168 20.72 -11.87 15.88
CA PHE A 168 20.94 -12.97 16.81
C PHE A 168 21.18 -14.29 16.06
N PRO A 169 21.82 -15.30 16.67
CA PRO A 169 22.02 -16.61 16.05
C PRO A 169 20.72 -17.26 15.55
N ARG A 170 19.59 -16.96 16.19
CA ARG A 170 18.26 -17.43 15.77
C ARG A 170 17.78 -16.82 14.46
N GLY A 171 18.27 -15.65 14.06
CA GLY A 171 17.91 -14.99 12.80
C GLY A 171 17.08 -13.71 12.93
N HIS A 172 16.64 -13.33 14.12
CA HIS A 172 15.90 -12.07 14.35
C HIS A 172 16.79 -10.97 14.95
N TRP A 173 16.22 -9.77 15.07
CA TRP A 173 16.85 -8.60 15.69
C TRP A 173 16.10 -8.19 16.97
N ALA A 174 16.76 -7.41 17.82
CA ALA A 174 16.22 -6.98 19.09
C ALA A 174 15.06 -5.98 18.94
N TYR A 175 14.06 -6.12 19.81
CA TYR A 175 13.04 -5.12 20.05
C TYR A 175 13.25 -4.48 21.43
N GLY A 176 13.79 -3.25 21.43
CA GLY A 176 14.25 -2.62 22.67
C GLY A 176 15.17 -3.56 23.45
N ASN A 177 14.87 -3.74 24.73
CA ASN A 177 15.72 -4.48 25.65
C ASN A 177 15.36 -5.98 25.73
N LYS A 178 14.55 -6.49 24.81
CA LYS A 178 14.01 -7.87 24.88
C LYS A 178 14.97 -8.96 24.42
N GLY A 179 16.11 -8.59 23.83
CA GLY A 179 17.16 -9.53 23.48
C GLY A 179 16.71 -10.66 22.54
N ASN A 180 17.31 -11.84 22.70
CA ASN A 180 17.09 -13.04 21.88
C ASN A 180 15.88 -13.88 22.33
N ASP A 181 15.18 -13.48 23.39
CA ASP A 181 14.08 -14.24 24.00
C ASP A 181 12.71 -13.87 23.40
N MET A 182 12.65 -12.78 22.64
CA MET A 182 11.45 -12.35 21.96
C MET A 182 11.76 -11.77 20.59
N MET A 183 11.01 -12.25 19.59
CA MET A 183 10.98 -11.69 18.25
C MET A 183 9.74 -10.81 18.08
N ARG A 184 9.95 -9.53 17.73
CA ARG A 184 8.87 -8.64 17.29
C ARG A 184 8.64 -8.87 15.80
N VAL A 185 7.50 -9.46 15.46
CA VAL A 185 7.16 -9.82 14.07
C VAL A 185 6.64 -8.58 13.32
N GLN A 186 5.79 -7.78 13.97
CA GLN A 186 5.28 -6.53 13.41
C GLN A 186 6.32 -5.37 13.40
N ASP A 187 5.91 -4.18 12.93
CA ASP A 187 6.70 -2.93 12.88
C ASP A 187 8.00 -3.00 12.04
N GLY A 188 8.18 -4.09 11.31
CA GLY A 188 9.33 -4.29 10.43
C GLY A 188 10.67 -4.52 11.14
N PHE A 189 10.66 -5.02 12.39
CA PHE A 189 11.89 -5.38 13.11
C PHE A 189 12.62 -6.57 12.46
N VAL A 190 11.88 -7.55 11.93
CA VAL A 190 12.48 -8.65 11.15
C VAL A 190 12.44 -8.37 9.66
N THR A 191 11.31 -7.82 9.18
CA THR A 191 11.06 -7.76 7.74
C THR A 191 11.92 -6.74 7.01
N ARG A 192 12.17 -5.55 7.59
CA ARG A 192 13.04 -4.56 6.92
C ARG A 192 14.49 -5.03 6.81
N PRO A 193 15.13 -5.55 7.89
CA PRO A 193 16.47 -6.15 7.76
C PRO A 193 16.52 -7.27 6.73
N PHE A 194 15.53 -8.17 6.68
CA PHE A 194 15.46 -9.23 5.67
C PHE A 194 15.61 -8.67 4.24
N TRP A 195 14.79 -7.68 3.86
CA TRP A 195 14.86 -7.08 2.52
C TRP A 195 16.20 -6.40 2.25
N ILE A 196 16.77 -5.72 3.25
CA ILE A 196 18.09 -5.08 3.12
C ILE A 196 19.20 -6.11 2.93
N MET A 197 19.14 -7.26 3.62
CA MET A 197 20.10 -8.34 3.42
C MET A 197 19.98 -8.92 2.00
N LEU A 198 18.78 -9.11 1.47
CA LEU A 198 18.61 -9.52 0.07
C LEU A 198 19.12 -8.49 -0.92
N TYR A 199 18.87 -7.20 -0.67
CA TYR A 199 19.37 -6.14 -1.54
C TYR A 199 20.90 -6.07 -1.52
N ALA A 200 21.52 -6.20 -0.34
CA ALA A 200 22.97 -6.29 -0.20
C ALA A 200 23.52 -7.51 -0.96
N TYR A 201 22.87 -8.67 -0.84
CA TYR A 201 23.25 -9.87 -1.60
C TYR A 201 23.16 -9.66 -3.11
N LYS A 202 22.05 -9.09 -3.60
CA LYS A 202 21.87 -8.78 -5.04
C LYS A 202 23.01 -7.95 -5.60
N LEU A 203 23.46 -6.93 -4.86
CA LEU A 203 24.44 -5.97 -5.35
C LEU A 203 25.91 -6.35 -5.10
N SER A 204 26.18 -7.25 -4.15
CA SER A 204 27.54 -7.64 -3.76
C SER A 204 27.89 -9.10 -4.06
N GLU A 205 26.88 -9.95 -4.25
CA GLU A 205 26.98 -11.41 -4.33
C GLU A 205 27.60 -12.06 -3.06
N GLU A 206 27.76 -11.31 -1.97
CA GLU A 206 28.30 -11.82 -0.71
C GLU A 206 27.28 -12.72 -0.01
N LYS A 207 27.55 -14.03 0.02
CA LYS A 207 26.67 -15.06 0.59
C LYS A 207 26.25 -14.80 2.04
N LYS A 208 27.07 -14.08 2.83
CA LYS A 208 26.78 -13.75 4.24
C LYS A 208 25.43 -13.04 4.42
N TYR A 209 25.04 -12.20 3.45
CA TYR A 209 23.77 -11.48 3.49
C TYR A 209 22.59 -12.40 3.13
N PHE A 210 22.72 -13.24 2.11
CA PHE A 210 21.70 -14.25 1.79
C PHE A 210 21.46 -15.21 2.98
N GLU A 211 22.53 -15.68 3.61
CA GLU A 211 22.43 -16.54 4.79
C GLU A 211 21.75 -15.84 5.98
N SER A 212 21.97 -14.54 6.14
CA SER A 212 21.25 -13.73 7.13
C SER A 212 19.76 -13.64 6.82
N ALA A 213 19.40 -13.36 5.56
CA ALA A 213 18.01 -13.32 5.12
C ALA A 213 17.31 -14.69 5.31
N ARG A 214 18.00 -15.78 4.97
CA ARG A 214 17.52 -17.15 5.17
C ARG A 214 17.22 -17.46 6.63
N ARG A 215 18.14 -17.14 7.55
CA ARG A 215 17.90 -17.29 9.00
C ARG A 215 16.69 -16.48 9.48
N ALA A 216 16.52 -15.26 8.98
CA ALA A 216 15.37 -14.42 9.32
C ALA A 216 14.03 -15.02 8.84
N ALA A 217 14.00 -15.63 7.66
CA ALA A 217 12.83 -16.34 7.17
C ALA A 217 12.56 -17.64 7.94
N ASP A 218 13.60 -18.41 8.25
CA ASP A 218 13.49 -19.67 8.99
C ASP A 218 12.97 -19.44 10.43
N VAL A 219 13.41 -18.37 11.11
CA VAL A 219 12.84 -18.03 12.43
C VAL A 219 11.41 -17.54 12.35
N LEU A 220 11.03 -16.82 11.28
CA LEU A 220 9.62 -16.44 11.07
C LEU A 220 8.74 -17.68 10.86
N LEU A 221 9.21 -18.72 10.16
CA LEU A 221 8.46 -19.98 10.05
C LEU A 221 8.18 -20.61 11.40
N SER A 222 9.11 -20.52 12.37
CA SER A 222 8.88 -21.04 13.73
C SER A 222 7.72 -20.34 14.45
N ALA A 223 7.37 -19.11 14.03
CA ALA A 223 6.28 -18.33 14.58
C ALA A 223 4.96 -18.46 13.79
N GLN A 224 4.96 -19.16 12.66
CA GLN A 224 3.79 -19.29 11.80
C GLN A 224 2.76 -20.22 12.46
N SER A 225 1.52 -19.73 12.59
CA SER A 225 0.41 -20.53 13.09
C SER A 225 0.05 -21.68 12.14
N GLU A 226 -0.70 -22.67 12.64
CA GLU A 226 -1.20 -23.77 11.81
C GLU A 226 -2.16 -23.32 10.70
N ALA A 227 -2.79 -22.16 10.87
CA ALA A 227 -3.64 -21.50 9.87
C ALA A 227 -2.86 -20.63 8.87
N GLY A 228 -1.52 -20.57 8.98
CA GLY A 228 -0.65 -19.91 8.00
C GLY A 228 -0.33 -18.45 8.27
N GLY A 229 -0.99 -17.81 9.25
CA GLY A 229 -0.71 -16.42 9.66
C GLY A 229 0.31 -16.29 10.78
N TRP A 230 0.66 -15.06 11.16
CA TRP A 230 1.68 -14.76 12.18
C TRP A 230 1.16 -13.87 13.32
N PRO A 231 1.70 -14.00 14.54
CA PRO A 231 1.36 -13.16 15.68
C PRO A 231 2.09 -11.81 15.64
N ASP A 232 1.76 -10.89 16.55
CA ASP A 232 2.51 -9.62 16.72
C ASP A 232 3.94 -9.86 17.21
N GLN A 233 4.08 -10.84 18.11
CA GLN A 233 5.29 -11.12 18.87
C GLN A 233 5.40 -12.63 19.09
N TRP A 234 6.63 -13.12 19.15
CA TRP A 234 6.95 -14.53 19.42
C TRP A 234 7.95 -14.64 20.57
N LEU A 235 7.58 -15.35 21.63
CA LEU A 235 8.47 -15.64 22.77
C LEU A 235 9.17 -17.00 22.57
N PHE A 236 10.45 -17.07 22.91
CA PHE A 236 11.22 -18.31 23.03
C PHE A 236 11.38 -18.59 24.54
N PRO A 237 10.81 -19.68 25.14
CA PRO A 237 10.50 -21.01 24.61
C PRO A 237 9.02 -21.29 24.25
N GLY A 238 8.26 -20.26 23.90
CA GLY A 238 6.82 -20.37 23.63
C GLY A 238 5.98 -20.23 24.89
N GLY A 239 5.03 -19.28 24.88
CA GLY A 239 4.15 -19.03 26.02
C GLY A 239 2.98 -18.12 25.69
N SER A 240 1.90 -18.23 26.46
CA SER A 240 0.76 -17.31 26.46
C SER A 240 0.93 -16.28 27.59
N THR A 241 0.47 -15.04 27.40
CA THR A 241 0.56 -13.99 28.44
C THR A 241 -0.65 -13.05 28.44
N PRO A 242 -0.96 -12.35 29.56
CA PRO A 242 -2.26 -11.73 29.78
C PRO A 242 -2.45 -10.28 29.27
N SER A 243 -1.52 -9.64 28.54
CA SER A 243 -1.67 -8.20 28.18
C SER A 243 -1.15 -7.76 26.80
N SER A 244 -2.07 -7.10 26.06
CA SER A 244 -1.97 -6.07 25.00
C SER A 244 -1.18 -6.30 23.70
N GLY A 245 -0.94 -7.54 23.30
CA GLY A 245 -0.51 -7.90 21.94
C GLY A 245 -0.64 -9.39 21.74
N VAL A 246 -1.08 -9.84 20.58
CA VAL A 246 -1.43 -11.25 20.41
C VAL A 246 -0.15 -12.02 20.08
N ARG A 247 0.23 -12.94 20.97
CA ARG A 247 1.49 -13.72 20.90
C ARG A 247 1.22 -15.15 20.43
N ASN A 248 2.30 -15.90 20.23
CA ASN A 248 2.39 -17.33 19.89
C ASN A 248 1.09 -18.08 19.52
N GLY A 249 1.03 -18.61 18.29
CA GLY A 249 -0.11 -19.40 17.80
C GLY A 249 -1.30 -18.57 17.32
N SER A 250 -1.19 -17.25 17.37
CA SER A 250 -2.23 -16.30 16.99
C SER A 250 -1.98 -15.69 15.62
N ILE A 251 -2.99 -15.02 15.06
CA ILE A 251 -2.89 -14.31 13.78
C ILE A 251 -3.17 -12.83 14.01
N SER A 252 -2.25 -11.99 13.54
CA SER A 252 -2.37 -10.56 13.58
C SER A 252 -2.16 -9.95 12.21
N PHE A 253 -3.04 -9.02 11.90
CA PHE A 253 -2.91 -8.10 10.78
C PHE A 253 -2.27 -6.79 11.20
N ASN A 254 -2.21 -6.51 12.51
CA ASN A 254 -1.70 -5.25 13.01
C ASN A 254 -0.26 -4.97 12.54
N ASP A 255 -0.05 -3.75 12.03
CA ASP A 255 1.23 -3.27 11.49
C ASP A 255 1.91 -4.27 10.51
N GLY A 256 1.10 -5.06 9.81
CA GLY A 256 1.53 -5.98 8.75
C GLY A 256 2.19 -7.27 9.22
N ALA A 257 2.01 -7.73 10.46
CA ALA A 257 2.62 -8.97 10.97
C ALA A 257 2.44 -10.16 10.00
N THR A 258 1.20 -10.46 9.61
CA THR A 258 0.91 -11.53 8.65
C THR A 258 1.33 -11.18 7.22
N ASN A 259 0.91 -10.04 6.68
CA ASN A 259 1.21 -9.67 5.29
C ASN A 259 2.71 -9.57 4.99
N ALA A 260 3.49 -8.94 5.87
CA ALA A 260 4.92 -8.76 5.65
C ALA A 260 5.69 -10.08 5.76
N SER A 261 5.26 -10.99 6.65
CA SER A 261 5.83 -12.33 6.77
C SER A 261 5.46 -13.21 5.57
N PHE A 262 4.21 -13.10 5.08
CA PHE A 262 3.75 -13.75 3.86
C PHE A 262 4.64 -13.39 2.66
N GLN A 263 4.95 -12.10 2.47
CA GLN A 263 5.83 -11.64 1.40
C GLN A 263 7.23 -12.26 1.46
N ILE A 264 7.80 -12.37 2.66
CA ILE A 264 9.11 -13.00 2.88
C ILE A 264 9.07 -14.47 2.47
N MET A 265 8.01 -15.19 2.84
CA MET A 265 7.87 -16.60 2.48
C MET A 265 7.83 -16.80 0.97
N ILE A 266 7.05 -15.98 0.26
CA ILE A 266 6.98 -16.03 -1.20
C ILE A 266 8.33 -15.73 -1.84
N MET A 267 9.01 -14.67 -1.37
CA MET A 267 10.34 -14.32 -1.86
C MET A 267 11.35 -15.44 -1.64
N MET A 268 11.34 -16.06 -0.45
CA MET A 268 12.22 -17.18 -0.15
C MET A 268 11.93 -18.41 -0.99
N TYR A 269 10.66 -18.70 -1.31
CA TYR A 269 10.34 -19.76 -2.26
C TYR A 269 10.89 -19.45 -3.65
N HIS A 270 10.80 -18.22 -4.15
CA HIS A 270 11.38 -17.88 -5.45
C HIS A 270 12.90 -18.05 -5.48
N LEU A 271 13.58 -17.66 -4.39
CA LEU A 271 15.03 -17.78 -4.24
C LEU A 271 15.53 -19.22 -4.04
N THR A 272 14.77 -20.08 -3.37
CA THR A 272 15.25 -21.42 -2.93
C THR A 272 14.51 -22.59 -3.54
N LYS A 273 13.30 -22.36 -4.07
CA LYS A 273 12.30 -23.36 -4.47
C LYS A 273 11.93 -24.35 -3.34
N ASP A 274 12.25 -24.01 -2.08
CA ASP A 274 11.93 -24.83 -0.92
C ASP A 274 10.45 -24.62 -0.54
N ARG A 275 9.68 -25.71 -0.66
CA ARG A 275 8.24 -25.71 -0.39
C ARG A 275 7.90 -25.40 1.07
N LYS A 276 8.83 -25.54 2.02
CA LYS A 276 8.58 -25.24 3.43
C LYS A 276 8.07 -23.81 3.64
N TYR A 277 8.52 -22.86 2.82
CA TYR A 277 8.13 -21.45 2.94
C TYR A 277 6.67 -21.22 2.56
N VAL A 278 6.15 -21.98 1.59
CA VAL A 278 4.80 -21.78 1.03
C VAL A 278 3.77 -22.80 1.54
N ALA A 279 4.21 -23.83 2.26
CA ALA A 279 3.41 -25.00 2.63
C ALA A 279 2.09 -24.70 3.39
N ARG A 280 2.03 -23.57 4.11
CA ARG A 280 0.86 -23.20 4.94
C ARG A 280 0.13 -21.96 4.46
N LEU A 281 0.60 -21.29 3.39
CA LEU A 281 0.05 -20.00 2.97
C LEU A 281 -1.40 -20.12 2.47
N GLY A 282 -1.73 -21.17 1.72
CA GLY A 282 -3.09 -21.41 1.22
C GLY A 282 -4.14 -21.63 2.32
N LYS A 283 -3.72 -21.97 3.54
CA LYS A 283 -4.65 -22.14 4.67
C LYS A 283 -5.29 -20.82 5.14
N LEU A 284 -4.70 -19.68 4.77
CA LEU A 284 -5.22 -18.36 5.14
C LEU A 284 -6.56 -18.05 4.48
N GLY A 285 -6.82 -18.49 3.24
CA GLY A 285 -8.09 -18.21 2.54
C GLY A 285 -9.32 -18.73 3.32
N PRO A 286 -9.41 -20.06 3.55
CA PRO A 286 -10.49 -20.64 4.36
C PRO A 286 -10.55 -20.08 5.79
N TRP A 287 -9.39 -19.79 6.39
CA TRP A 287 -9.35 -19.19 7.72
C TRP A 287 -9.91 -17.77 7.74
N LEU A 288 -9.61 -16.94 6.73
CA LEU A 288 -10.14 -15.59 6.59
C LEU A 288 -11.66 -15.58 6.42
N ALA A 289 -12.20 -16.51 5.62
CA ALA A 289 -13.64 -16.70 5.48
C ALA A 289 -14.29 -17.02 6.83
N LYS A 290 -13.71 -17.94 7.60
CA LYS A 290 -14.17 -18.28 8.96
C LYS A 290 -14.03 -17.11 9.94
N ALA A 291 -12.98 -16.31 9.82
CA ALA A 291 -12.66 -15.20 10.70
C ALA A 291 -13.48 -13.91 10.39
N ASN A 292 -14.34 -13.92 9.38
CA ASN A 292 -15.25 -12.81 9.11
C ASN A 292 -16.11 -12.52 10.35
N LEU A 293 -16.08 -11.27 10.81
CA LEU A 293 -16.85 -10.79 11.97
C LEU A 293 -18.22 -10.24 11.58
N GLY A 294 -18.49 -10.08 10.28
CA GLY A 294 -19.74 -9.50 9.81
C GLY A 294 -20.92 -10.48 9.88
N GLU A 295 -22.11 -9.93 10.07
CA GLU A 295 -23.38 -10.64 10.05
C GLU A 295 -24.18 -10.31 8.79
N GLY A 296 -24.92 -11.28 8.25
CA GLY A 296 -25.64 -11.11 6.99
C GLY A 296 -24.69 -10.72 5.86
N ASP A 297 -25.01 -9.62 5.16
CA ASP A 297 -24.23 -9.12 4.02
C ASP A 297 -23.08 -8.18 4.44
N VAL A 298 -22.67 -8.24 5.70
CA VAL A 298 -21.50 -7.50 6.20
C VAL A 298 -20.29 -8.42 6.18
N VAL A 299 -19.18 -7.88 5.68
CA VAL A 299 -17.90 -8.57 5.65
C VAL A 299 -16.82 -7.65 6.20
N GLY A 300 -16.06 -8.13 7.17
CA GLY A 300 -14.97 -7.38 7.78
C GLY A 300 -14.22 -8.16 8.85
N TRP A 301 -13.05 -7.65 9.22
CA TRP A 301 -12.14 -8.32 10.16
C TRP A 301 -11.59 -7.36 11.21
N GLY A 302 -11.40 -7.87 12.42
CA GLY A 302 -10.61 -7.24 13.46
C GLY A 302 -9.11 -7.30 13.17
N GLN A 303 -8.32 -6.58 13.96
CA GLN A 303 -6.87 -6.54 13.75
C GLN A 303 -6.17 -7.82 14.20
N GLN A 304 -6.69 -8.50 15.21
CA GLN A 304 -6.03 -9.66 15.80
C GLN A 304 -7.01 -10.75 16.22
N TYR A 305 -6.53 -11.99 16.13
CA TYR A 305 -7.29 -13.20 16.40
C TYR A 305 -6.45 -14.22 17.14
N HIS A 306 -7.10 -15.02 17.98
CA HIS A 306 -6.56 -16.31 18.37
C HIS A 306 -6.41 -17.22 17.14
N GLY A 307 -5.53 -18.23 17.21
CA GLY A 307 -5.28 -19.15 16.09
C GLY A 307 -6.54 -19.91 15.62
N ASP A 308 -7.52 -20.09 16.50
CA ASP A 308 -8.81 -20.74 16.20
C ASP A 308 -9.79 -19.85 15.42
N GLY A 309 -9.47 -18.57 15.22
CA GLY A 309 -10.29 -17.59 14.52
C GLY A 309 -11.16 -16.71 15.42
N ARG A 310 -11.12 -16.87 16.75
CA ARG A 310 -11.84 -15.96 17.66
C ARG A 310 -11.14 -14.59 17.71
N PRO A 311 -11.88 -13.46 17.57
CA PRO A 311 -11.28 -12.13 17.67
C PRO A 311 -10.77 -11.89 19.10
N THR A 312 -9.75 -11.04 19.22
CA THR A 312 -9.23 -10.61 20.52
C THR A 312 -8.83 -9.14 20.46
N ARG A 313 -9.01 -8.41 21.56
CA ARG A 313 -8.49 -7.05 21.71
C ARG A 313 -6.98 -7.03 21.92
N ALA A 314 -6.38 -5.88 21.64
CA ALA A 314 -4.99 -5.58 21.97
C ALA A 314 -4.92 -4.37 22.93
N ARG A 315 -4.71 -3.16 22.40
CA ARG A 315 -4.67 -1.93 23.20
C ARG A 315 -6.08 -1.43 23.50
N GLN A 316 -6.20 -0.45 24.39
CA GLN A 316 -7.50 0.11 24.81
C GLN A 316 -8.36 0.70 23.68
N TYR A 317 -7.78 0.89 22.49
CA TYR A 317 -8.41 1.41 21.28
C TYR A 317 -8.41 0.39 20.12
N GLU A 318 -8.14 -0.89 20.42
CA GLU A 318 -8.10 -2.00 19.45
C GLU A 318 -8.95 -3.15 19.99
N ILE A 319 -10.23 -3.19 19.59
CA ILE A 319 -11.26 -4.08 20.16
C ILE A 319 -11.72 -5.15 19.17
N GLU A 320 -12.60 -6.03 19.62
CA GLU A 320 -13.14 -7.17 18.87
C GLU A 320 -14.22 -6.78 17.84
N LEU A 321 -14.01 -5.69 17.10
CA LEU A 321 -14.87 -5.23 16.01
C LEU A 321 -14.15 -5.32 14.65
N PRO A 322 -14.89 -5.39 13.53
CA PRO A 322 -14.36 -5.09 12.21
C PRO A 322 -13.72 -3.71 12.12
N TYR A 323 -12.52 -3.60 11.53
CA TYR A 323 -11.82 -2.33 11.28
C TYR A 323 -11.67 -2.07 9.78
N THR A 324 -12.04 -0.87 9.34
CA THR A 324 -11.90 -0.43 7.93
C THR A 324 -10.48 -0.59 7.41
N ARG A 325 -9.48 -0.25 8.25
CA ARG A 325 -8.06 -0.42 7.90
C ARG A 325 -7.68 -1.87 7.65
N VAL A 326 -8.28 -2.85 8.32
CA VAL A 326 -7.86 -4.25 8.16
C VAL A 326 -8.22 -4.76 6.77
N THR A 327 -9.44 -4.44 6.31
CA THR A 327 -9.86 -4.73 4.94
C THR A 327 -8.93 -4.06 3.93
N ALA A 328 -8.66 -2.76 4.08
CA ALA A 328 -7.86 -2.05 3.09
C ALA A 328 -6.37 -2.44 3.13
N TRP A 329 -5.79 -2.61 4.33
CA TRP A 329 -4.34 -2.70 4.52
C TRP A 329 -3.79 -4.12 4.50
N HIS A 330 -4.63 -5.08 4.86
CA HIS A 330 -4.15 -6.38 5.28
C HIS A 330 -4.93 -7.49 4.59
N VAL A 331 -6.20 -7.66 4.93
CA VAL A 331 -7.01 -8.77 4.42
C VAL A 331 -7.32 -8.59 2.94
N GLY A 332 -7.63 -7.38 2.48
CA GLY A 332 -7.93 -7.14 1.07
C GLY A 332 -6.77 -7.49 0.11
N PRO A 333 -5.55 -6.96 0.35
CA PRO A 333 -4.36 -7.39 -0.38
C PRO A 333 -4.10 -8.90 -0.25
N LEU A 334 -4.29 -9.49 0.94
CA LEU A 334 -4.06 -10.91 1.15
C LEU A 334 -5.02 -11.79 0.35
N LEU A 335 -6.32 -11.46 0.33
CA LEU A 335 -7.32 -12.16 -0.51
C LEU A 335 -6.99 -12.02 -2.01
N THR A 336 -6.52 -10.85 -2.42
CA THR A 336 -6.05 -10.62 -3.79
C THR A 336 -4.87 -11.54 -4.12
N TRP A 337 -3.89 -11.64 -3.23
CA TRP A 337 -2.71 -12.49 -3.44
C TRP A 337 -3.06 -13.97 -3.44
N LEU A 338 -3.91 -14.42 -2.52
CA LEU A 338 -4.36 -15.81 -2.46
C LEU A 338 -5.08 -16.20 -3.75
N TYR A 339 -6.07 -15.41 -4.19
CA TYR A 339 -6.77 -15.62 -5.46
C TYR A 339 -5.81 -15.68 -6.67
N LEU A 340 -4.81 -14.79 -6.72
CA LEU A 340 -3.84 -14.80 -7.80
C LEU A 340 -2.95 -16.04 -7.77
N MET A 341 -2.75 -16.69 -6.63
CA MET A 341 -1.91 -17.89 -6.52
C MET A 341 -2.71 -19.19 -6.71
N ASP A 342 -3.90 -19.31 -6.11
CA ASP A 342 -4.69 -20.55 -6.13
C ASP A 342 -5.85 -20.54 -7.14
N GLY A 343 -6.33 -19.37 -7.55
CA GLY A 343 -7.51 -19.22 -8.41
C GLY A 343 -8.83 -19.57 -7.74
N ASP A 344 -8.88 -19.65 -6.41
CA ASP A 344 -10.12 -19.90 -5.67
C ASP A 344 -10.97 -18.63 -5.61
N GLU A 345 -12.10 -18.66 -6.34
CA GLU A 345 -13.05 -17.55 -6.42
C GLU A 345 -13.63 -17.16 -5.03
N ALA A 346 -13.60 -18.05 -4.03
CA ALA A 346 -14.01 -17.71 -2.67
C ALA A 346 -13.22 -16.52 -2.11
N ASN A 347 -11.94 -16.38 -2.48
CA ASN A 347 -11.10 -15.27 -2.05
C ASN A 347 -11.57 -13.93 -2.64
N ILE A 348 -11.90 -13.89 -3.95
CA ILE A 348 -12.33 -12.65 -4.61
C ILE A 348 -13.78 -12.28 -4.25
N GLU A 349 -14.66 -13.26 -4.05
CA GLU A 349 -16.03 -13.00 -3.56
C GLU A 349 -16.02 -12.40 -2.15
N LEU A 350 -15.14 -12.89 -1.28
CA LEU A 350 -14.95 -12.32 0.05
C LEU A 350 -14.40 -10.89 -0.01
N LEU A 351 -13.51 -10.59 -0.97
CA LEU A 351 -13.03 -9.23 -1.23
C LEU A 351 -14.16 -8.31 -1.70
N LYS A 352 -15.02 -8.76 -2.63
CA LYS A 352 -16.17 -8.02 -3.11
C LYS A 352 -17.14 -7.69 -1.97
N GLY A 353 -17.47 -8.66 -1.12
CA GLY A 353 -18.35 -8.44 0.05
C GLY A 353 -17.76 -7.42 1.04
N ALA A 354 -16.45 -7.49 1.29
CA ALA A 354 -15.77 -6.53 2.16
C ALA A 354 -15.77 -5.12 1.57
N TYR A 355 -15.55 -5.01 0.25
CA TYR A 355 -15.62 -3.75 -0.47
C TYR A 355 -17.03 -3.15 -0.48
N ALA A 356 -18.06 -3.97 -0.73
CA ALA A 356 -19.46 -3.56 -0.67
C ALA A 356 -19.87 -3.03 0.71
N THR A 357 -19.36 -3.65 1.78
CA THR A 357 -19.55 -3.16 3.15
C THR A 357 -19.01 -1.74 3.33
N LEU A 358 -17.78 -1.48 2.88
CA LEU A 358 -17.17 -0.15 2.98
C LEU A 358 -17.86 0.87 2.07
N GLU A 359 -18.32 0.46 0.89
CA GLU A 359 -19.08 1.33 -0.01
C GLU A 359 -20.43 1.73 0.59
N ARG A 360 -21.15 0.81 1.22
CA ARG A 360 -22.41 1.10 1.94
C ARG A 360 -22.22 2.12 3.06
N ILE A 361 -21.15 1.97 3.85
CA ILE A 361 -20.77 2.95 4.89
C ILE A 361 -20.47 4.31 4.23
N ARG A 362 -19.70 4.33 3.14
CA ARG A 362 -19.38 5.56 2.40
C ARG A 362 -20.62 6.26 1.88
N GLN A 363 -21.54 5.55 1.25
CA GLN A 363 -22.78 6.11 0.71
C GLN A 363 -23.65 6.70 1.82
N LYS A 364 -23.77 6.01 2.97
CA LYS A 364 -24.49 6.55 4.13
C LYS A 364 -23.81 7.79 4.70
N ASP A 365 -22.48 7.82 4.76
CA ASP A 365 -21.75 9.00 5.21
C ASP A 365 -21.91 10.21 4.28
N LEU A 366 -22.20 9.99 2.99
CA LEU A 366 -22.41 11.04 2.00
C LEU A 366 -23.80 11.69 2.03
N GLU A 367 -24.71 11.22 2.89
CA GLU A 367 -25.99 11.88 3.08
C GLU A 367 -25.80 13.38 3.42
N PRO A 368 -26.53 14.31 2.77
CA PRO A 368 -26.26 15.75 2.87
C PRO A 368 -26.20 16.28 4.30
N ASP A 369 -27.13 15.84 5.16
CA ASP A 369 -27.20 16.27 6.55
C ASP A 369 -25.98 15.79 7.36
N ASN A 370 -25.53 14.55 7.13
CA ASN A 370 -24.35 14.01 7.78
C ASN A 370 -23.07 14.72 7.30
N MET A 371 -22.98 15.03 6.01
CA MET A 371 -21.88 15.83 5.46
C MET A 371 -21.83 17.24 6.06
N ALA A 372 -22.98 17.89 6.21
CA ALA A 372 -23.10 19.21 6.84
C ALA A 372 -22.74 19.17 8.34
N ASP A 373 -23.11 18.10 9.04
CA ASP A 373 -22.75 17.88 10.44
C ASP A 373 -21.24 17.63 10.62
N TRP A 374 -20.62 16.80 9.78
CA TRP A 374 -19.17 16.64 9.76
C TRP A 374 -18.44 17.94 9.41
N ALA A 375 -18.95 18.73 8.46
CA ALA A 375 -18.37 20.03 8.12
C ALA A 375 -18.33 20.97 9.33
N ALA A 376 -19.43 21.05 10.09
CA ALA A 376 -19.49 21.86 11.32
C ALA A 376 -18.52 21.35 12.40
N ILE A 377 -18.40 20.04 12.59
CA ILE A 377 -17.42 19.46 13.51
C ILE A 377 -15.99 19.79 13.06
N HIS A 378 -15.69 19.66 11.77
CA HIS A 378 -14.38 19.97 11.21
C HIS A 378 -14.02 21.45 11.34
N GLU A 379 -15.00 22.34 11.24
CA GLU A 379 -14.78 23.77 11.35
C GLU A 379 -14.38 24.17 12.77
N VAL A 380 -15.00 23.58 13.80
CA VAL A 380 -14.83 24.06 15.18
C VAL A 380 -13.87 23.21 16.01
N TRP A 381 -13.85 21.89 15.82
CA TRP A 381 -13.10 20.98 16.70
C TRP A 381 -11.74 20.52 16.16
N MET A 382 -11.39 20.92 14.93
CA MET A 382 -10.07 20.62 14.34
C MET A 382 -9.00 21.65 14.70
N ASP A 383 -9.36 22.82 15.23
CA ASP A 383 -8.41 23.87 15.63
C ASP A 383 -7.56 23.47 16.86
N ALA A 384 -8.04 22.51 17.65
CA ALA A 384 -7.29 21.93 18.75
C ALA A 384 -6.18 20.98 18.23
N PRO A 385 -4.96 21.02 18.81
CA PRO A 385 -3.89 20.09 18.44
C PRO A 385 -4.26 18.65 18.86
N SER A 386 -4.90 17.91 17.96
CA SER A 386 -5.13 16.46 18.09
C SER A 386 -4.13 15.67 17.24
N TYR A 387 -3.80 14.47 17.70
CA TYR A 387 -3.05 13.49 16.91
C TYR A 387 -4.00 12.92 15.84
N PRO A 388 -3.86 13.11 14.51
CA PRO A 388 -2.90 13.88 13.70
C PRO A 388 -3.49 15.09 12.90
N ARG A 389 -4.46 15.84 13.44
CA ARG A 389 -5.16 16.98 12.77
C ARG A 389 -5.77 16.65 11.40
N LEU A 390 -6.48 15.52 11.29
CA LEU A 390 -7.06 15.09 10.03
C LEU A 390 -8.57 15.07 10.08
N LYS A 391 -9.18 15.67 9.05
CA LYS A 391 -10.61 15.59 8.81
C LYS A 391 -11.02 14.14 8.61
N TYR A 392 -12.17 13.78 9.16
CA TYR A 392 -12.88 12.58 8.79
C TYR A 392 -13.21 12.61 7.29
N LEU A 393 -13.01 11.48 6.62
CA LEU A 393 -13.38 11.30 5.22
C LEU A 393 -14.51 10.26 5.16
N PRO A 394 -15.59 10.53 4.41
CA PRO A 394 -16.71 9.59 4.27
C PRO A 394 -16.26 8.17 3.91
N GLY A 395 -16.85 7.18 4.59
CA GLY A 395 -16.58 5.76 4.37
C GLY A 395 -15.35 5.21 5.10
N LEU A 396 -14.68 6.01 5.93
CA LEU A 396 -13.45 5.61 6.64
C LEU A 396 -13.56 5.69 8.17
N PRO A 397 -14.60 5.09 8.81
CA PRO A 397 -14.62 4.95 10.27
C PRO A 397 -13.44 4.09 10.73
N ASP A 398 -13.14 4.13 12.03
CA ASP A 398 -12.13 3.22 12.60
C ASP A 398 -12.65 1.79 12.61
N ALA A 399 -13.83 1.60 13.21
CA ALA A 399 -14.52 0.32 13.31
C ALA A 399 -16.02 0.45 12.98
N PHE A 400 -16.65 -0.69 12.70
CA PHE A 400 -18.08 -0.80 12.43
C PHE A 400 -18.69 -1.99 13.16
N LEU A 401 -20.00 -1.93 13.43
CA LEU A 401 -20.71 -3.03 14.08
C LEU A 401 -20.81 -4.25 13.14
N PRO A 402 -20.84 -5.49 13.68
CA PRO A 402 -20.96 -6.73 12.91
C PRO A 402 -22.10 -6.75 11.89
N ASP A 403 -23.27 -6.17 12.21
CA ASP A 403 -24.41 -6.08 11.27
C ASP A 403 -24.41 -4.82 10.40
N GLY A 404 -23.35 -3.99 10.49
CA GLY A 404 -23.21 -2.79 9.66
C GLY A 404 -24.21 -1.68 10.01
N SER A 405 -24.94 -1.80 11.12
CA SER A 405 -25.98 -0.84 11.50
C SER A 405 -25.44 0.47 12.08
N ASN A 406 -24.16 0.50 12.47
CA ASN A 406 -23.47 1.70 12.95
C ASN A 406 -21.95 1.56 12.85
N TRP A 407 -21.23 2.67 12.92
CA TRP A 407 -19.77 2.74 12.86
C TRP A 407 -19.25 3.97 13.58
N GLY A 408 -17.93 4.00 13.81
CA GLY A 408 -17.31 5.20 14.33
C GLY A 408 -15.85 5.04 14.73
N CYS A 409 -15.44 5.83 15.71
CA CYS A 409 -14.06 5.89 16.19
C CYS A 409 -13.90 5.08 17.47
N VAL A 410 -12.90 4.21 17.55
CA VAL A 410 -12.57 3.49 18.78
C VAL A 410 -11.61 4.32 19.61
N GLN A 411 -12.04 4.69 20.82
CA GLN A 411 -11.23 5.46 21.76
C GLN A 411 -10.67 4.54 22.86
N ILE A 412 -10.01 5.16 23.85
CA ILE A 412 -9.61 4.48 25.09
C ILE A 412 -10.81 3.82 25.79
N ALA A 413 -10.52 2.91 26.73
CA ALA A 413 -11.50 2.13 27.50
C ALA A 413 -12.28 1.06 26.71
N TYR A 414 -11.75 0.60 25.57
CA TYR A 414 -12.29 -0.51 24.78
C TYR A 414 -13.71 -0.26 24.24
N LYS A 415 -14.00 0.99 23.83
CA LYS A 415 -15.32 1.39 23.33
C LYS A 415 -15.22 2.26 22.08
N MET A 416 -16.15 2.04 21.17
CA MET A 416 -16.42 2.86 19.99
C MET A 416 -17.39 3.98 20.35
N ILE A 417 -17.13 5.18 19.83
CA ILE A 417 -18.14 6.25 19.74
C ILE A 417 -18.91 6.02 18.45
N PRO A 418 -20.19 5.61 18.51
CA PRO A 418 -21.01 5.46 17.31
C PRO A 418 -21.30 6.82 16.69
N TYR A 419 -21.27 6.89 15.37
CA TYR A 419 -21.53 8.12 14.63
C TYR A 419 -23.02 8.37 14.46
N TRP A 420 -23.84 7.32 14.43
CA TRP A 420 -25.29 7.44 14.34
C TRP A 420 -25.96 7.20 15.70
N PRO A 421 -27.19 7.73 15.92
CA PRO A 421 -27.98 7.42 17.11
C PRO A 421 -28.09 5.90 17.34
N VAL A 422 -27.93 5.48 18.59
CA VAL A 422 -27.95 4.06 18.97
C VAL A 422 -29.36 3.64 19.36
N THR A 423 -29.92 2.65 18.66
CA THR A 423 -31.25 2.09 18.98
C THR A 423 -31.20 1.18 20.23
N PRO A 424 -32.36 0.88 20.87
CA PRO A 424 -32.42 -0.09 21.96
C PRO A 424 -31.86 -1.47 21.59
N GLU A 425 -32.13 -1.93 20.37
CA GLU A 425 -31.66 -3.23 19.85
C GLU A 425 -30.14 -3.25 19.70
N GLN A 426 -29.56 -2.20 19.10
CA GLN A 426 -28.11 -2.04 19.00
C GLN A 426 -27.46 -1.99 20.38
N ARG A 427 -28.09 -1.30 21.34
CA ARG A 427 -27.59 -1.20 22.72
C ARG A 427 -27.63 -2.55 23.44
N SER A 428 -28.71 -3.30 23.25
CA SER A 428 -28.86 -4.65 23.80
C SER A 428 -27.78 -5.59 23.26
N LYS A 429 -27.53 -5.55 21.95
CA LYS A 429 -26.62 -6.47 21.27
C LYS A 429 -25.14 -6.10 21.36
N TYR A 430 -24.82 -4.81 21.22
CA TYR A 430 -23.44 -4.31 21.10
C TYR A 430 -23.04 -3.31 22.19
N GLY A 431 -23.84 -3.14 23.24
CA GLY A 431 -23.55 -2.19 24.32
C GLY A 431 -22.17 -2.38 24.96
N GLN A 432 -21.64 -3.61 24.97
CA GLN A 432 -20.26 -3.86 25.43
C GLN A 432 -19.18 -3.21 24.55
N PHE A 433 -19.47 -2.80 23.33
CA PHE A 433 -18.51 -2.14 22.44
C PHE A 433 -18.74 -0.63 22.29
N MET A 434 -19.81 -0.05 22.84
CA MET A 434 -20.17 1.35 22.60
C MET A 434 -20.07 2.24 23.84
N HIS A 435 -19.70 3.50 23.63
CA HIS A 435 -19.89 4.54 24.63
C HIS A 435 -21.38 4.88 24.76
N SER A 436 -22.03 4.43 25.84
CA SER A 436 -23.46 4.64 26.07
C SER A 436 -23.88 6.10 26.32
N HIS A 437 -22.92 6.96 26.68
CA HIS A 437 -23.13 8.36 27.09
C HIS A 437 -22.53 9.38 26.10
N ARG A 438 -21.99 8.95 24.96
CA ARG A 438 -21.43 9.86 23.96
C ARG A 438 -22.48 10.11 22.86
N PRO A 439 -22.72 11.37 22.47
CA PRO A 439 -23.61 11.69 21.36
C PRO A 439 -23.04 11.22 20.02
N GLY A 440 -23.93 10.94 19.07
CA GLY A 440 -23.57 10.74 17.66
C GLY A 440 -23.21 12.06 16.94
N VAL A 441 -22.87 11.97 15.66
CA VAL A 441 -22.35 13.07 14.83
C VAL A 441 -23.30 14.26 14.81
N SER A 442 -24.60 14.06 14.65
CA SER A 442 -25.53 15.19 14.57
C SER A 442 -25.62 16.01 15.86
N GLU A 443 -25.68 15.35 17.00
CA GLU A 443 -25.65 16.02 18.31
C GLU A 443 -24.27 16.65 18.58
N MET A 444 -23.18 16.00 18.17
CA MET A 444 -21.85 16.60 18.21
C MET A 444 -21.75 17.86 17.34
N ALA A 445 -22.37 17.87 16.16
CA ALA A 445 -22.41 19.04 15.28
C ALA A 445 -23.22 20.18 15.88
N LYS A 446 -24.32 19.91 16.60
CA LYS A 446 -25.04 20.95 17.36
C LYS A 446 -24.14 21.60 18.42
N LEU A 447 -23.33 20.82 19.13
CA LEU A 447 -22.35 21.34 20.08
C LEU A 447 -21.26 22.17 19.38
N ALA A 448 -20.75 21.68 18.25
CA ALA A 448 -19.76 22.38 17.43
C ALA A 448 -20.29 23.73 16.94
N ARG A 449 -21.48 23.77 16.31
CA ARG A 449 -22.14 25.03 15.87
C ARG A 449 -22.37 26.03 17.00
N ALA A 450 -22.53 25.55 18.22
CA ALA A 450 -22.64 26.37 19.43
C ALA A 450 -21.28 26.73 20.07
N TYR A 451 -20.16 26.45 19.39
CA TYR A 451 -18.79 26.66 19.87
C TYR A 451 -18.49 26.01 21.23
N LYS A 452 -19.18 24.90 21.54
CA LYS A 452 -18.95 24.13 22.77
C LYS A 452 -17.83 23.12 22.56
N THR A 453 -17.12 22.81 23.64
CA THR A 453 -16.11 21.74 23.64
C THR A 453 -16.76 20.37 23.38
N PRO A 454 -16.04 19.44 22.71
CA PRO A 454 -16.53 18.08 22.55
C PRO A 454 -16.79 17.41 23.91
N PRO A 455 -17.81 16.54 24.01
CA PRO A 455 -18.13 15.87 25.27
C PRO A 455 -17.00 14.93 25.67
N GLY A 456 -16.47 15.04 26.89
CA GLY A 456 -15.35 14.21 27.40
C GLY A 456 -13.95 14.71 26.98
N ARG A 457 -12.88 14.17 27.60
CA ARG A 457 -11.49 14.61 27.34
C ARG A 457 -10.98 14.31 25.93
N ASN A 458 -11.64 13.40 25.19
CA ASN A 458 -11.17 12.86 23.91
C ASN A 458 -12.21 13.11 22.82
N ASN A 459 -11.90 13.91 21.81
CA ASN A 459 -12.77 14.14 20.65
C ASN A 459 -12.71 12.95 19.66
N VAL A 460 -13.62 12.91 18.67
CA VAL A 460 -13.65 11.86 17.63
C VAL A 460 -12.35 11.69 16.84
N TYR A 461 -11.43 12.67 16.93
CA TYR A 461 -10.12 12.65 16.28
C TYR A 461 -9.01 12.08 17.17
N LEU A 462 -9.24 11.88 18.46
CA LEU A 462 -8.21 11.39 19.37
C LEU A 462 -8.03 9.88 19.23
N TYR A 463 -6.81 9.45 18.89
CA TYR A 463 -6.40 8.05 18.70
C TYR A 463 -7.04 7.30 17.53
N SER A 464 -7.67 8.01 16.57
CA SER A 464 -8.15 7.38 15.33
C SER A 464 -6.98 6.85 14.47
N HIS A 465 -7.08 5.60 14.04
CA HIS A 465 -6.09 4.98 13.17
C HIS A 465 -6.39 5.14 11.67
N THR A 466 -7.51 5.73 11.26
CA THR A 466 -8.07 5.50 9.91
C THR A 466 -8.03 6.66 8.92
N SER A 467 -8.29 7.91 9.30
CA SER A 467 -8.67 8.97 8.34
C SER A 467 -7.64 9.39 7.27
N SER A 468 -6.32 9.27 7.49
CA SER A 468 -5.30 9.39 6.40
C SER A 468 -4.67 8.08 6.00
N LYS A 469 -4.89 7.03 6.76
CA LYS A 469 -4.12 5.81 6.64
C LYS A 469 -4.80 4.89 5.61
N VAL A 470 -6.12 4.85 5.61
CA VAL A 470 -6.90 3.90 4.81
C VAL A 470 -7.11 4.32 3.36
N THR A 471 -7.15 5.62 3.06
CA THR A 471 -7.54 6.15 1.74
C THR A 471 -6.74 5.57 0.58
N ASN A 472 -5.46 5.25 0.76
CA ASN A 472 -4.65 4.74 -0.36
C ASN A 472 -4.65 3.23 -0.50
N ALA A 473 -4.91 2.57 0.61
CA ALA A 473 -4.98 1.14 0.63
C ALA A 473 -6.25 0.61 -0.03
N ILE A 474 -7.35 1.39 0.06
CA ILE A 474 -8.55 1.04 -0.69
C ILE A 474 -8.32 1.15 -2.21
N LEU A 475 -7.33 1.92 -2.68
CA LEU A 475 -6.99 2.00 -4.10
C LEU A 475 -6.49 0.66 -4.63
N GLY A 476 -5.72 -0.08 -3.83
CA GLY A 476 -5.28 -1.43 -4.14
C GLY A 476 -6.44 -2.39 -4.30
N VAL A 477 -7.38 -2.36 -3.35
CA VAL A 477 -8.61 -3.17 -3.42
C VAL A 477 -9.43 -2.81 -4.65
N ARG A 478 -9.65 -1.52 -4.90
CA ARG A 478 -10.38 -1.05 -6.10
C ARG A 478 -9.68 -1.45 -7.39
N ARG A 479 -8.34 -1.37 -7.45
CA ARG A 479 -7.57 -1.80 -8.60
C ARG A 479 -7.72 -3.29 -8.83
N ALA A 480 -7.59 -4.12 -7.79
CA ALA A 480 -7.78 -5.56 -7.90
C ALA A 480 -9.18 -5.89 -8.47
N LEU A 481 -10.22 -5.24 -7.96
CA LEU A 481 -11.59 -5.42 -8.43
C LEU A 481 -11.82 -4.88 -9.86
N LEU A 482 -11.19 -3.76 -10.23
CA LEU A 482 -11.24 -3.21 -11.59
C LEU A 482 -10.62 -4.18 -12.59
N GLU A 483 -9.42 -4.69 -12.31
CA GLU A 483 -8.74 -5.63 -13.22
C GLU A 483 -9.49 -6.97 -13.27
N TYR A 484 -10.02 -7.46 -12.15
CA TYR A 484 -10.90 -8.62 -12.15
C TYR A 484 -12.13 -8.41 -13.03
N LYS A 485 -12.77 -7.23 -12.96
CA LYS A 485 -13.93 -6.90 -13.80
C LYS A 485 -13.59 -6.84 -15.29
N LYS A 486 -12.36 -6.43 -15.64
CA LYS A 486 -11.89 -6.35 -17.04
C LYS A 486 -11.61 -7.71 -17.68
N GLY A 487 -11.19 -8.71 -16.91
CA GLY A 487 -10.79 -10.00 -17.49
C GLY A 487 -10.42 -11.09 -16.48
N GLY A 488 -11.03 -11.07 -15.30
CA GLY A 488 -10.84 -12.07 -14.25
C GLY A 488 -9.39 -12.18 -13.78
N ARG A 489 -8.97 -13.41 -13.45
CA ARG A 489 -7.61 -13.70 -12.95
C ARG A 489 -6.52 -13.29 -13.92
N GLU A 490 -6.73 -13.47 -15.23
CA GLU A 490 -5.71 -13.22 -16.25
C GLU A 490 -5.37 -11.72 -16.32
N ALA A 491 -6.39 -10.85 -16.35
CA ALA A 491 -6.17 -9.41 -16.34
C ALA A 491 -5.48 -8.93 -15.04
N MET A 492 -5.86 -9.50 -13.89
CA MET A 492 -5.19 -9.21 -12.63
C MET A 492 -3.72 -9.66 -12.61
N LEU A 493 -3.41 -10.87 -13.08
CA LEU A 493 -2.04 -11.37 -13.20
C LEU A 493 -1.23 -10.47 -14.14
N LYS A 494 -1.79 -10.11 -15.29
CA LYS A 494 -1.16 -9.18 -16.23
C LYS A 494 -0.84 -7.85 -15.56
N TYR A 495 -1.77 -7.25 -14.80
CA TYR A 495 -1.50 -6.01 -14.07
C TYR A 495 -0.33 -6.16 -13.08
N HIS A 496 -0.23 -7.29 -12.40
CA HIS A 496 0.79 -7.49 -11.37
C HIS A 496 2.15 -7.98 -11.90
N SER A 497 2.14 -8.66 -13.05
CA SER A 497 3.34 -9.15 -13.73
C SER A 497 4.08 -8.02 -14.43
N TYR A 498 5.39 -8.17 -14.56
CA TYR A 498 6.21 -7.27 -15.36
C TYR A 498 7.53 -7.92 -15.74
N PRO A 499 8.08 -7.69 -16.95
CA PRO A 499 9.28 -8.37 -17.40
C PRO A 499 10.46 -8.20 -16.44
N THR A 500 11.29 -9.23 -16.30
CA THR A 500 12.57 -9.13 -15.58
C THR A 500 13.72 -8.71 -16.49
N LYS A 501 13.49 -8.74 -17.81
CA LYS A 501 14.41 -8.32 -18.87
C LYS A 501 13.62 -7.63 -19.96
N PHE A 502 14.16 -6.56 -20.53
CA PHE A 502 13.57 -5.93 -21.70
C PHE A 502 14.22 -6.43 -22.98
N SER A 503 13.40 -6.71 -24.00
CA SER A 503 13.87 -6.76 -25.37
C SER A 503 14.36 -5.38 -25.83
N PRO A 504 15.14 -5.28 -26.93
CA PRO A 504 15.52 -3.98 -27.49
C PRO A 504 14.31 -3.08 -27.79
N ASP A 505 13.21 -3.66 -28.26
CA ASP A 505 11.99 -2.94 -28.61
C ASP A 505 11.22 -2.46 -27.37
N GLN A 506 11.15 -3.28 -26.32
CA GLN A 506 10.59 -2.87 -25.03
C GLN A 506 11.43 -1.78 -24.38
N TYR A 507 12.75 -1.91 -24.41
CA TYR A 507 13.67 -0.92 -23.86
C TYR A 507 13.58 0.41 -24.62
N LEU A 508 13.49 0.39 -25.94
CA LEU A 508 13.26 1.59 -26.76
C LEU A 508 12.02 2.36 -26.30
N GLN A 509 10.90 1.67 -26.07
CA GLN A 509 9.67 2.30 -25.60
C GLN A 509 9.79 2.81 -24.15
N ALA A 510 10.44 2.07 -23.26
CA ALA A 510 10.72 2.52 -21.90
C ALA A 510 11.53 3.83 -21.87
N ARG A 511 12.51 3.95 -22.79
CA ARG A 511 13.30 5.17 -22.97
C ARG A 511 12.47 6.35 -23.48
N ILE A 512 11.55 6.11 -24.41
CA ILE A 512 10.63 7.12 -24.93
C ILE A 512 9.73 7.65 -23.82
N ASP A 513 9.13 6.77 -23.03
CA ASP A 513 8.28 7.19 -21.91
C ASP A 513 9.07 7.94 -20.84
N ALA A 514 10.30 7.52 -20.55
CA ALA A 514 11.19 8.26 -19.67
C ALA A 514 11.49 9.66 -20.24
N ALA A 515 11.78 9.77 -21.53
CA ALA A 515 12.03 11.06 -22.19
C ALA A 515 10.80 11.99 -22.13
N LYS A 516 9.59 11.44 -22.32
CA LYS A 516 8.32 12.18 -22.14
C LYS A 516 8.18 12.68 -20.70
N ARG A 517 8.49 11.85 -19.70
CA ARG A 517 8.45 12.25 -18.28
C ARG A 517 9.47 13.34 -17.95
N VAL A 518 10.65 13.33 -18.57
CA VAL A 518 11.67 14.40 -18.40
C VAL A 518 11.22 15.73 -18.98
N LEU A 519 10.44 15.72 -20.07
CA LEU A 519 9.92 16.91 -20.74
C LEU A 519 8.60 17.42 -20.16
N ASP A 520 7.91 16.62 -19.34
CA ASP A 520 6.67 17.03 -18.69
C ASP A 520 6.90 18.24 -17.77
N TYR A 521 6.24 19.36 -18.10
CA TYR A 521 6.43 20.63 -17.40
C TYR A 521 6.17 20.51 -15.89
N ARG A 522 5.11 19.81 -15.50
CA ARG A 522 4.73 19.66 -14.09
C ARG A 522 5.76 18.85 -13.32
N ARG A 523 6.26 17.75 -13.88
CA ARG A 523 7.32 16.95 -13.25
C ARG A 523 8.62 17.74 -13.12
N ARG A 524 9.00 18.51 -14.14
CA ARG A 524 10.18 19.38 -14.09
C ARG A 524 10.04 20.47 -13.01
N SER A 525 8.91 21.17 -12.96
CA SER A 525 8.69 22.25 -11.99
C SER A 525 8.71 21.74 -10.55
N LEU A 526 8.22 20.52 -10.32
CA LEU A 526 8.25 19.86 -9.02
C LEU A 526 9.63 19.33 -8.62
N ALA A 527 10.60 19.24 -9.54
CA ALA A 527 11.98 18.85 -9.25
C ALA A 527 12.91 20.04 -8.95
N VAL A 528 12.47 21.27 -9.22
CA VAL A 528 13.24 22.49 -8.93
C VAL A 528 13.34 22.68 -7.43
N ASP A 529 14.55 22.99 -6.95
CA ASP A 529 14.73 23.49 -5.58
C ASP A 529 14.41 24.99 -5.56
N TRP A 530 13.37 25.38 -4.83
CA TRP A 530 12.98 26.79 -4.69
C TRP A 530 13.54 27.44 -3.41
N GLY A 531 14.52 26.81 -2.76
CA GLY A 531 15.21 27.35 -1.58
C GLY A 531 14.26 27.53 -0.39
N ASP A 532 14.41 28.64 0.34
CA ASP A 532 13.66 28.92 1.58
C ASP A 532 12.18 29.25 1.38
N GLN A 533 11.64 29.07 0.17
CA GLN A 533 10.20 29.12 -0.01
C GLN A 533 9.56 28.12 0.95
N PRO A 534 8.49 28.51 1.68
CA PRO A 534 7.68 27.55 2.39
C PRO A 534 7.43 26.43 1.42
N PHE A 535 7.49 25.19 1.89
CA PHE A 535 7.12 24.10 1.01
C PHE A 535 8.16 23.94 -0.15
N SER A 536 9.46 24.14 0.02
CA SER A 536 10.43 23.80 -1.05
C SER A 536 11.70 23.18 -0.53
N ASN A 537 11.58 21.98 0.01
CA ASN A 537 12.74 21.28 0.58
C ASN A 537 13.35 20.35 -0.47
N GLY A 538 14.26 20.88 -1.31
CA GLY A 538 15.12 20.05 -2.16
C GLY A 538 15.99 19.09 -1.35
N ILE A 539 16.68 18.15 -2.01
CA ILE A 539 17.52 17.12 -1.35
C ILE A 539 18.55 17.74 -0.40
N SER A 540 19.07 18.90 -0.75
CA SER A 540 19.97 19.75 0.04
C SER A 540 19.45 20.06 1.45
N ALA A 541 18.14 20.22 1.62
CA ALA A 541 17.51 20.57 2.90
C ALA A 541 17.15 19.34 3.76
N TRP A 542 17.32 18.12 3.26
CA TRP A 542 16.96 16.92 4.00
C TRP A 542 18.06 16.49 4.95
N LYS A 543 17.68 16.20 6.20
CA LYS A 543 18.63 15.77 7.23
C LYS A 543 19.27 14.42 6.93
N ASP A 544 18.45 13.46 6.48
CA ASP A 544 18.79 12.06 6.29
C ASP A 544 17.84 11.39 5.28
N PHE A 545 18.01 10.08 5.09
CA PHE A 545 17.16 9.24 4.22
C PHE A 545 15.73 9.00 4.76
N GLY A 546 15.26 9.82 5.71
CA GLY A 546 13.90 9.81 6.23
C GLY A 546 12.81 9.72 5.18
N TRP A 547 13.05 10.27 3.98
CA TRP A 547 12.15 10.24 2.83
C TRP A 547 11.87 8.83 2.28
N VAL A 548 12.80 7.87 2.43
CA VAL A 548 12.66 6.50 1.88
C VAL A 548 11.44 5.81 2.46
N ASN A 549 11.39 5.71 3.79
CA ASN A 549 10.25 5.13 4.52
C ASN A 549 8.98 5.95 4.33
N ARG A 550 9.17 7.25 4.25
CA ARG A 550 8.10 8.22 4.13
C ARG A 550 7.31 7.97 2.86
N LYS A 551 7.93 7.54 1.75
CA LYS A 551 7.20 7.25 0.52
C LYS A 551 6.28 6.06 0.61
N GLU A 552 6.74 5.00 1.26
CA GLU A 552 5.86 3.88 1.61
C GLU A 552 4.65 4.36 2.46
N THR A 553 4.63 5.61 2.93
CA THR A 553 3.49 6.23 3.63
C THR A 553 2.92 7.47 2.93
N TRP A 554 3.55 8.00 1.88
CA TRP A 554 3.22 9.31 1.28
C TRP A 554 1.99 9.25 0.39
N TYR A 555 1.83 8.14 -0.33
CA TYR A 555 0.62 7.97 -1.13
C TYR A 555 -0.59 8.03 -0.19
N ALA A 556 -0.51 7.47 1.03
CA ALA A 556 -1.56 7.43 2.06
C ALA A 556 -2.34 8.74 2.31
N ARG A 557 -1.76 9.93 2.18
CA ARG A 557 -2.43 11.19 2.52
C ARG A 557 -3.04 11.84 1.28
N ASP A 558 -4.38 11.98 1.20
CA ASP A 558 -5.09 12.73 0.15
C ASP A 558 -4.57 14.19 0.00
N VAL A 559 -3.97 14.71 1.06
CA VAL A 559 -3.22 15.97 1.03
C VAL A 559 -2.12 15.94 -0.02
N ALA A 560 -1.41 14.83 -0.26
CA ALA A 560 -0.31 14.73 -1.23
C ALA A 560 -0.70 14.98 -2.71
N PHE A 561 -1.99 14.95 -3.06
CA PHE A 561 -2.46 15.33 -4.39
C PHE A 561 -3.13 16.71 -4.43
N ARG A 562 -3.81 17.15 -3.35
CA ARG A 562 -4.26 18.55 -3.20
C ARG A 562 -3.06 19.50 -3.01
N THR A 563 -2.00 18.98 -2.42
CA THR A 563 -0.67 19.55 -2.29
C THR A 563 0.23 18.76 -3.24
N SER A 564 0.20 19.14 -4.52
CA SER A 564 1.43 19.20 -5.33
C SER A 564 2.33 20.26 -4.70
N GLY A 565 2.77 19.92 -3.50
CA GLY A 565 2.82 20.79 -2.35
C GLY A 565 3.44 19.97 -1.18
N PRO A 566 4.42 20.48 -0.44
CA PRO A 566 5.80 19.95 -0.38
C PRO A 566 6.17 19.58 1.04
N TRP A 567 5.31 18.78 1.67
CA TRP A 567 5.67 18.19 2.94
C TRP A 567 6.77 17.10 2.77
N SER A 568 6.98 16.59 1.54
CA SER A 568 8.14 15.76 1.14
C SER A 568 9.24 16.57 0.45
N GLY A 569 9.02 17.87 0.22
CA GLY A 569 9.88 18.66 -0.65
C GLY A 569 10.00 18.07 -2.07
N THR A 570 10.83 18.69 -2.89
CA THR A 570 11.01 18.35 -4.31
C THR A 570 11.90 17.12 -4.54
N VAL A 571 12.44 16.53 -3.46
CA VAL A 571 13.35 15.36 -3.47
C VAL A 571 12.87 14.24 -4.37
N TRP A 572 11.59 13.92 -4.34
CA TRP A 572 11.11 12.77 -5.10
C TRP A 572 11.14 12.97 -6.59
N TYR A 573 10.68 14.14 -7.00
CA TYR A 573 10.75 14.57 -8.39
C TYR A 573 12.20 14.75 -8.82
N GLN A 574 13.12 15.14 -7.92
CA GLN A 574 14.55 15.19 -8.19
C GLN A 574 15.14 13.81 -8.51
N TRP A 575 14.89 12.80 -7.67
CA TRP A 575 15.34 11.43 -7.93
C TRP A 575 14.70 10.82 -9.18
N GLN A 576 13.38 11.05 -9.37
CA GLN A 576 12.67 10.57 -10.55
C GLN A 576 13.18 11.23 -11.84
N LEU A 577 13.44 12.55 -11.83
CA LEU A 577 13.97 13.30 -12.97
C LEU A 577 15.34 12.76 -13.38
N VAL A 578 16.24 12.54 -12.41
CA VAL A 578 17.58 12.00 -12.69
C VAL A 578 17.49 10.59 -13.25
N TYR A 579 16.66 9.72 -12.66
CA TYR A 579 16.45 8.37 -13.17
C TYR A 579 15.89 8.36 -14.59
N ASP A 580 14.81 9.12 -14.84
CA ASP A 580 14.16 9.17 -16.16
C ASP A 580 15.10 9.76 -17.22
N LYS A 581 15.91 10.78 -16.88
CA LYS A 581 16.92 11.32 -17.80
C LYS A 581 17.97 10.27 -18.15
N LYS A 582 18.49 9.54 -17.16
CA LYS A 582 19.48 8.48 -17.42
C LYS A 582 18.88 7.35 -18.25
N LEU A 583 17.66 6.91 -17.94
CA LEU A 583 16.96 5.90 -18.72
C LEU A 583 16.76 6.36 -20.17
N ALA A 584 16.20 7.55 -20.40
CA ALA A 584 16.02 8.12 -21.75
C ALA A 584 17.32 8.13 -22.57
N LEU A 585 18.44 8.51 -21.94
CA LEU A 585 19.76 8.54 -22.55
C LEU A 585 20.41 7.16 -22.76
N GLY A 586 19.76 6.07 -22.32
CA GLY A 586 20.32 4.71 -22.41
C GLY A 586 21.41 4.44 -21.38
N LYS A 587 21.44 5.18 -20.27
CA LYS A 587 22.46 5.07 -19.20
C LYS A 587 22.03 4.18 -18.04
N ILE A 588 20.82 3.62 -18.09
CA ILE A 588 20.34 2.59 -17.17
C ILE A 588 20.25 1.30 -17.95
N ASP A 589 20.88 0.24 -17.46
CA ASP A 589 20.86 -1.07 -18.09
C ASP A 589 19.42 -1.57 -18.35
N PRO A 590 19.11 -2.22 -19.50
CA PRO A 590 17.78 -2.70 -19.82
C PRO A 590 17.18 -3.66 -18.78
N ASP A 591 17.97 -4.59 -18.24
CA ASP A 591 17.51 -5.54 -17.23
C ASP A 591 17.25 -4.81 -15.90
N ALA A 592 18.12 -3.86 -15.54
CA ALA A 592 17.90 -2.99 -14.37
C ALA A 592 16.65 -2.09 -14.52
N ALA A 593 16.28 -1.74 -15.75
CA ALA A 593 15.06 -0.99 -16.04
C ALA A 593 13.79 -1.86 -16.00
N ALA A 594 13.92 -3.16 -16.26
CA ALA A 594 12.80 -4.10 -16.33
C ALA A 594 12.19 -4.41 -14.94
N ARG A 595 12.95 -4.40 -13.84
CA ARG A 595 12.48 -4.41 -12.43
C ARG A 595 11.54 -5.51 -11.95
N GLY A 596 11.02 -6.39 -12.82
CA GLY A 596 10.11 -7.46 -12.45
C GLY A 596 8.74 -6.97 -11.95
N GLY A 597 7.85 -7.93 -11.69
CA GLY A 597 6.47 -7.71 -11.29
C GLY A 597 6.32 -6.87 -10.01
N ARG A 598 5.16 -6.24 -9.88
CA ARG A 598 4.77 -5.50 -8.66
C ARG A 598 4.03 -6.37 -7.64
N GLY A 599 3.83 -7.66 -7.95
CA GLY A 599 2.81 -8.56 -7.40
C GLY A 599 2.47 -8.40 -5.92
N LEU A 600 3.46 -8.38 -5.04
CA LEU A 600 3.19 -8.31 -3.60
C LEU A 600 3.23 -6.88 -3.03
N ALA A 601 2.99 -5.86 -3.85
CA ALA A 601 2.86 -4.49 -3.35
C ALA A 601 1.77 -4.40 -2.28
N ASN A 602 2.14 -3.94 -1.08
CA ASN A 602 1.18 -3.75 0.00
C ASN A 602 0.41 -2.43 -0.19
N ALA A 603 -0.66 -2.26 0.60
CA ALA A 603 -1.62 -1.16 0.67
C ALA A 603 -1.12 0.30 0.56
N ALA A 604 0.18 0.56 0.69
CA ALA A 604 0.73 1.90 0.58
C ALA A 604 1.68 2.10 -0.63
N ASN A 605 1.84 1.06 -1.45
CA ASN A 605 2.79 1.00 -2.57
C ASN A 605 2.11 0.69 -3.91
N HIS A 606 0.90 1.23 -4.16
CA HIS A 606 0.24 1.20 -5.47
C HIS A 606 0.85 2.27 -6.39
N LEU A 607 2.13 2.11 -6.68
CA LEU A 607 2.94 3.03 -7.47
C LEU A 607 2.96 2.59 -8.93
N ASP A 608 3.22 3.54 -9.82
CA ASP A 608 3.45 3.22 -11.23
C ASP A 608 4.69 2.31 -11.37
N SER A 609 4.72 1.42 -12.38
CA SER A 609 5.86 0.50 -12.58
C SER A 609 7.19 1.24 -12.79
N TRP A 610 7.12 2.44 -13.37
CA TRP A 610 8.30 3.26 -13.67
C TRP A 610 8.80 4.11 -12.50
N ASP A 611 8.07 4.14 -11.37
CA ASP A 611 8.41 4.99 -10.25
C ASP A 611 9.76 4.56 -9.62
N VAL A 612 10.70 5.50 -9.51
CA VAL A 612 12.13 5.25 -9.23
C VAL A 612 12.41 4.49 -7.95
N LEU A 613 11.54 4.57 -6.96
CA LEU A 613 11.77 4.00 -5.64
C LEU A 613 10.44 3.35 -5.24
N GLY A 614 9.91 2.58 -6.19
CA GLY A 614 8.64 1.87 -6.12
C GLY A 614 8.68 0.79 -5.05
N SER A 615 8.07 -0.36 -5.31
CA SER A 615 8.19 -1.54 -4.45
C SER A 615 9.63 -2.10 -4.39
N TRP A 616 10.59 -1.35 -3.83
CA TRP A 616 12.03 -1.64 -3.78
C TRP A 616 12.34 -3.00 -3.15
N ARG A 617 11.47 -3.48 -2.26
CA ARG A 617 11.53 -4.82 -1.68
C ARG A 617 11.43 -5.91 -2.75
N MET A 618 10.56 -5.72 -3.73
CA MET A 618 10.41 -6.64 -4.86
C MET A 618 11.62 -6.55 -5.80
N ALA A 619 12.24 -5.36 -5.94
CA ALA A 619 13.48 -5.21 -6.70
C ALA A 619 14.73 -5.81 -5.99
N CYS A 620 14.60 -6.44 -4.82
CA CYS A 620 15.71 -7.15 -4.18
C CYS A 620 15.99 -8.50 -4.85
N HIS A 621 15.02 -9.05 -5.60
CA HIS A 621 15.15 -10.20 -6.47
C HIS A 621 13.99 -10.18 -7.46
N GLU A 622 14.23 -9.75 -8.69
CA GLU A 622 13.21 -9.55 -9.70
C GLU A 622 12.58 -10.87 -10.14
N VAL A 623 11.26 -10.99 -9.97
CA VAL A 623 10.44 -12.09 -10.47
C VAL A 623 9.36 -11.51 -11.38
N GLU A 624 9.10 -12.14 -12.53
CA GLU A 624 8.08 -11.66 -13.45
C GLU A 624 6.69 -11.77 -12.83
N ASP A 625 6.36 -12.96 -12.31
CA ASP A 625 5.13 -13.23 -11.57
C ASP A 625 5.45 -13.78 -10.18
N TYR A 626 5.21 -12.96 -9.15
CA TYR A 626 5.38 -13.37 -7.75
C TYR A 626 4.33 -14.39 -7.29
N PHE A 627 3.22 -14.50 -8.01
CA PHE A 627 2.11 -15.38 -7.66
C PHE A 627 2.26 -16.80 -8.22
N ASP A 628 3.28 -17.05 -9.04
CA ASP A 628 3.64 -18.40 -9.49
C ASP A 628 4.26 -19.21 -8.34
N VAL A 629 3.40 -19.62 -7.41
CA VAL A 629 3.75 -20.40 -6.22
C VAL A 629 2.72 -21.51 -5.96
N PRO A 630 3.16 -22.70 -5.52
CA PRO A 630 2.27 -23.84 -5.33
C PRO A 630 1.63 -23.81 -3.93
N ILE A 631 0.61 -22.96 -3.72
CA ILE A 631 -0.08 -22.86 -2.42
C ILE A 631 -1.41 -23.63 -2.35
N LYS A 632 -1.88 -24.20 -3.46
CA LYS A 632 -3.18 -24.91 -3.50
C LYS A 632 -3.25 -25.96 -2.40
N THR A 633 -4.23 -25.82 -1.50
CA THR A 633 -4.59 -26.86 -0.55
C THR A 633 -5.18 -28.02 -1.33
N LYS A 634 -4.57 -29.21 -1.18
CA LYS A 634 -5.13 -30.46 -1.70
C LYS A 634 -6.45 -30.79 -1.04
#